data_AF-S4R619-F1
#
_entry.id   AF-S4R619-F1
#
_cell.length_a   1.000
_cell.length_b   1.000
_cell.length_c   1.000
_cell.angle_alpha   90.00
_cell.angle_beta   90.00
_cell.angle_gamma   90.00
#
_symmetry.space_group_name_H-M   'P 1'
#
loop_
_entity.id
_entity.type
_entity.pdbx_description
1 polymer ?
#
loop_
_entity_poly.entity_id
_entity_poly.type
_entity_poly.pdbx_seq_one_letter_code
_entity_poly.pdbx_strand_id
1 'polypeptide(L)'
;MQGTRASGSALFFLSLPEFDRLLIIHISELTENSLETDVYSCKRDPVCLVFLRELLFLNPEVLTAPLLNTTNNIIIVTSISFLKSGKIQGFVQRVRAKVQDVQRAMPAEVQMCLTYTLIARLAPGWNKVGDLLVQGREFMMKTCKQNAVGLQVNVTDKQVCIAVDVFTVRLPPPTLEDFNISTAVIQRFLASDFATISPASISSRWCYVLPSMKKGEIVSVTHALLPKSSLQSYNDLRKHWKNMHGYRLPQEEQDRTIYCHINFKLLGERLFSYPLWSLRSDPVQFVGRGDHGGVLHTFLGDLHSRLPALCGFPMRLTSSPLYCTPELSSVRLREAHSSQPVNLSSK
;
A
#
# COMPACT_ATOMS: atom_id res chain seq x y z
N MET A 1 -9.69 -24.99 -4.26
CA MET A 1 -9.10 -25.23 -5.58
C MET A 1 -8.12 -24.12 -5.87
N GLN A 2 -6.82 -24.38 -5.73
CA GLN A 2 -5.76 -23.43 -6.10
C GLN A 2 -5.66 -23.44 -7.62
N GLY A 3 -6.28 -22.46 -8.28
CA GLY A 3 -6.07 -22.20 -9.69
C GLY A 3 -4.60 -21.84 -9.91
N THR A 4 -3.95 -22.57 -10.81
CA THR A 4 -2.64 -22.25 -11.35
C THR A 4 -2.63 -20.79 -11.80
N ARG A 5 -1.72 -19.99 -11.22
CA ARG A 5 -1.56 -18.57 -11.56
C ARG A 5 -1.08 -18.47 -13.01
N ALA A 6 -1.98 -18.18 -13.95
CA ALA A 6 -1.58 -17.70 -15.26
C ALA A 6 -1.14 -16.23 -15.07
N SER A 7 0.15 -16.00 -14.88
CA SER A 7 0.76 -14.67 -14.80
C SER A 7 1.81 -14.54 -15.89
N GLY A 8 1.78 -13.45 -16.64
CA GLY A 8 2.91 -13.03 -17.45
C GLY A 8 3.92 -12.31 -16.55
N SER A 9 5.09 -12.91 -16.34
CA SER A 9 6.18 -12.32 -15.55
C SER A 9 7.23 -11.72 -16.49
N ALA A 10 7.52 -10.44 -16.31
CA ALA A 10 8.53 -9.71 -17.08
C ALA A 10 9.56 -9.07 -16.15
N LEU A 11 10.83 -9.18 -16.51
CA LEU A 11 11.97 -8.67 -15.77
C LEU A 11 12.59 -7.49 -16.52
N PHE A 12 12.91 -6.43 -15.78
CA PHE A 12 13.55 -5.23 -16.30
C PHE A 12 14.71 -4.82 -15.42
N PHE A 13 15.74 -4.24 -16.04
CA PHE A 13 16.87 -3.68 -15.32
C PHE A 13 16.88 -2.16 -15.45
N LEU A 14 17.23 -1.51 -14.35
CA LEU A 14 17.41 -0.07 -14.29
C LEU A 14 18.86 0.25 -13.95
N SER A 15 19.41 1.22 -14.67
CA SER A 15 20.67 1.83 -14.31
C SER A 15 20.53 2.54 -12.96
N LEU A 16 21.33 2.14 -11.98
CA LEU A 16 21.45 2.86 -10.72
C LEU A 16 22.66 3.79 -10.76
N PRO A 17 22.61 4.96 -10.09
CA PRO A 17 23.82 5.69 -9.77
C PRO A 17 24.81 4.80 -9.00
N GLU A 18 26.10 5.08 -9.17
CA GLU A 18 27.12 4.45 -8.34
C GLU A 18 26.87 4.78 -6.86
N PHE A 19 26.91 3.76 -6.00
CA PHE A 19 26.56 3.88 -4.57
C PHE A 19 27.49 4.81 -3.78
N ASP A 20 28.72 5.05 -4.24
CA ASP A 20 29.61 6.08 -3.69
C ASP A 20 29.06 7.51 -3.83
N ARG A 21 28.13 7.73 -4.76
CA ARG A 21 27.49 9.04 -4.98
C ARG A 21 26.20 9.22 -4.19
N LEU A 22 25.76 8.18 -3.50
CA LEU A 22 24.51 8.14 -2.74
C LEU A 22 24.79 8.08 -1.24
N LEU A 23 23.98 8.82 -0.50
CA LEU A 23 23.98 8.86 0.95
C LEU A 23 22.63 8.41 1.49
N ILE A 24 22.69 7.77 2.66
CA ILE A 24 21.56 7.50 3.52
C ILE A 24 21.56 8.52 4.65
N ILE A 25 20.36 9.02 4.97
CA ILE A 25 20.14 9.91 6.10
C ILE A 25 19.04 9.29 6.97
N HIS A 26 19.38 9.03 8.22
CA HIS A 26 18.41 8.59 9.23
C HIS A 26 17.82 9.80 9.93
N ILE A 27 16.49 9.90 9.94
CA ILE A 27 15.77 10.97 10.64
C ILE A 27 14.87 10.33 11.69
N SER A 28 14.89 10.89 12.89
CA SER A 28 14.05 10.49 14.01
C SER A 28 13.27 11.66 14.59
N GLU A 29 12.41 11.35 15.56
CA GLU A 29 11.63 12.34 16.31
C GLU A 29 10.74 13.20 15.40
N LEU A 30 10.19 12.62 14.33
CA LEU A 30 9.11 13.29 13.61
C LEU A 30 7.94 13.44 14.57
N THR A 31 7.72 14.67 15.02
CA THR A 31 6.64 15.05 15.93
C THR A 31 5.90 16.22 15.31
N GLU A 32 4.58 16.19 15.35
CA GLU A 32 3.74 17.35 15.09
C GLU A 32 3.03 17.74 16.38
N ASN A 33 2.74 19.03 16.56
CA ASN A 33 1.99 19.59 17.70
C ASN A 33 0.49 19.20 17.68
N SER A 34 0.09 18.17 16.96
CA SER A 34 -1.30 17.81 16.73
C SER A 34 -1.64 16.50 17.47
N LEU A 35 -2.71 16.59 18.27
CA LEU A 35 -3.29 15.57 19.14
C LEU A 35 -3.20 14.16 18.56
N GLU A 36 -2.86 13.21 19.43
CA GLU A 36 -2.95 11.75 19.25
C GLU A 36 -3.84 11.36 18.06
N THR A 37 -3.21 11.09 16.91
CA THR A 37 -3.93 10.66 15.72
C THR A 37 -4.24 9.18 15.87
N ASP A 38 -5.28 8.93 16.65
CA ASP A 38 -5.66 7.59 17.09
C ASP A 38 -6.48 6.85 16.02
N VAL A 39 -6.11 6.95 14.73
CA VAL A 39 -6.95 6.44 13.65
C VAL A 39 -6.16 5.73 12.55
N TYR A 40 -6.71 4.55 12.21
CA TYR A 40 -6.33 3.62 11.13
C TYR A 40 -5.22 2.61 11.44
N SER A 41 -5.32 1.45 10.78
CA SER A 41 -4.63 0.15 11.00
C SER A 41 -3.10 0.15 10.85
N CYS A 42 -2.47 1.30 10.98
CA CYS A 42 -1.04 1.47 10.92
C CYS A 42 -0.46 1.34 12.32
N LYS A 43 0.48 0.42 12.53
CA LYS A 43 1.37 0.44 13.71
C LYS A 43 2.28 1.68 13.72
N ARG A 44 2.18 2.57 12.72
CA ARG A 44 3.07 3.71 12.50
C ARG A 44 2.27 4.99 12.50
N ASP A 45 2.91 6.05 12.93
CA ASP A 45 2.33 7.38 13.06
C ASP A 45 1.84 7.89 11.69
N PRO A 46 0.55 8.24 11.54
CA PRO A 46 0.03 8.86 10.32
C PRO A 46 0.82 10.09 9.89
N VAL A 47 1.33 10.87 10.85
CA VAL A 47 2.15 12.04 10.64
C VAL A 47 3.42 11.68 9.82
N CYS A 48 4.09 10.59 10.19
CA CYS A 48 5.28 10.09 9.49
C CYS A 48 4.99 9.78 8.01
N LEU A 49 3.87 9.12 7.71
CA LEU A 49 3.51 8.74 6.34
C LEU A 49 3.10 9.94 5.46
N VAL A 50 2.41 10.92 6.04
CA VAL A 50 2.10 12.19 5.35
C VAL A 50 3.40 12.92 5.01
N PHE A 51 4.32 13.05 5.98
CA PHE A 51 5.60 13.72 5.77
C PHE A 51 6.46 13.05 4.70
N LEU A 52 6.54 11.71 4.71
CA LEU A 52 7.25 10.95 3.68
C LEU A 52 6.75 11.29 2.27
N ARG A 53 5.43 11.39 2.10
CA ARG A 53 4.84 11.68 0.81
C ARG A 53 5.08 13.12 0.40
N GLU A 54 4.95 14.08 1.31
CA GLU A 54 5.31 15.48 1.03
C GLU A 54 6.76 15.60 0.54
N LEU A 55 7.71 15.00 1.28
CA LEU A 55 9.12 15.01 0.92
C LEU A 55 9.37 14.45 -0.50
N LEU A 56 8.74 13.31 -0.82
CA LEU A 56 8.85 12.65 -2.13
C LEU A 56 8.33 13.51 -3.29
N PHE A 57 7.22 14.22 -3.09
CA PHE A 57 6.58 14.99 -4.15
C PHE A 57 7.17 16.40 -4.31
N LEU A 58 7.77 16.96 -3.25
CA LEU A 58 8.51 18.23 -3.33
C LEU A 58 9.93 18.05 -3.85
N ASN A 59 10.53 16.87 -3.68
CA ASN A 59 11.93 16.61 -4.03
C ASN A 59 12.06 15.33 -4.87
N PRO A 60 11.97 15.42 -6.21
CA PRO A 60 12.15 14.30 -7.12
C PRO A 60 13.47 13.53 -6.94
N GLU A 61 14.50 14.19 -6.39
CA GLU A 61 15.85 13.69 -6.15
C GLU A 61 15.99 12.88 -4.84
N VAL A 62 14.89 12.63 -4.16
CA VAL A 62 14.85 11.86 -2.90
C VAL A 62 14.08 10.56 -3.10
N LEU A 63 14.65 9.47 -2.59
CA LEU A 63 13.91 8.27 -2.24
C LEU A 63 13.77 8.24 -0.72
N THR A 64 12.65 7.74 -0.21
CA THR A 64 12.47 7.63 1.24
C THR A 64 11.55 6.47 1.58
N ALA A 65 11.63 6.01 2.82
CA ALA A 65 10.74 5.02 3.38
C ALA A 65 10.64 5.21 4.91
N PRO A 66 9.55 4.75 5.52
CA PRO A 66 9.49 4.59 6.98
C PRO A 66 10.45 3.49 7.42
N LEU A 67 11.18 3.71 8.51
CA LEU A 67 12.10 2.70 9.05
C LEU A 67 11.30 1.57 9.73
N LEU A 68 11.70 0.31 9.49
CA LEU A 68 11.03 -0.85 10.06
C LEU A 68 11.06 -0.81 11.60
N ASN A 69 10.00 -1.30 12.23
CA ASN A 69 9.87 -1.41 13.70
C ASN A 69 9.98 -0.09 14.48
N THR A 70 9.85 1.05 13.81
CA THR A 70 9.78 2.37 14.44
C THR A 70 8.47 3.06 14.03
N THR A 71 7.98 3.95 14.87
CA THR A 71 6.73 4.69 14.63
C THR A 71 7.00 6.02 13.93
N ASN A 72 8.10 6.70 14.26
CA ASN A 72 8.36 8.10 13.92
C ASN A 72 9.75 8.32 13.30
N ASN A 73 10.38 7.26 12.75
CA ASN A 73 11.67 7.37 12.08
C ASN A 73 11.53 7.07 10.60
N ILE A 74 12.30 7.80 9.79
CA ILE A 74 12.36 7.64 8.35
C ILE A 74 13.81 7.52 7.90
N ILE A 75 13.96 6.96 6.72
CA ILE A 75 15.23 6.91 6.01
C ILE A 75 15.09 7.66 4.69
N ILE A 76 16.11 8.42 4.33
CA ILE A 76 16.22 9.14 3.07
C ILE A 76 17.44 8.63 2.32
N VAL A 77 17.28 8.33 1.04
CA VAL A 77 18.37 8.11 0.10
C VAL A 77 18.42 9.28 -0.87
N THR A 78 19.58 9.92 -0.97
CA THR A 78 19.78 11.06 -1.86
C THR A 78 21.22 11.14 -2.35
N SER A 79 21.50 12.04 -3.30
CA SER A 79 22.86 12.27 -3.80
C SER A 79 23.63 13.23 -2.89
N ILE A 80 24.96 13.12 -2.89
CA ILE A 80 25.85 14.04 -2.17
C ILE A 80 25.59 15.50 -2.60
N SER A 81 25.40 15.74 -3.90
CA SER A 81 25.09 17.07 -4.44
C SER A 81 23.77 17.62 -3.91
N PHE A 82 22.74 16.79 -3.78
CA PHE A 82 21.45 17.23 -3.27
C PHE A 82 21.52 17.52 -1.77
N LEU A 83 22.22 16.70 -0.98
CA LEU A 83 22.42 16.98 0.44
C LEU A 83 23.11 18.34 0.68
N LYS A 84 24.10 18.68 -0.15
CA LYS A 84 24.81 19.97 -0.07
C LYS A 84 23.93 21.18 -0.42
N SER A 85 22.77 20.98 -1.05
CA SER A 85 21.84 22.07 -1.36
C SER A 85 21.16 22.68 -0.12
N GLY A 86 21.25 22.04 1.04
CA GLY A 86 20.59 22.51 2.27
C GLY A 86 19.09 22.22 2.34
N LYS A 87 18.47 21.70 1.26
CA LYS A 87 17.01 21.45 1.20
C LYS A 87 16.56 20.44 2.26
N ILE A 88 17.34 19.38 2.50
CA ILE A 88 17.01 18.38 3.54
C ILE A 88 17.10 19.00 4.93
N GLN A 89 18.11 19.82 5.20
CA GLN A 89 18.29 20.49 6.48
C GLN A 89 17.14 21.47 6.74
N GLY A 90 16.76 22.27 5.75
CA GLY A 90 15.60 23.14 5.83
C GLY A 90 14.29 22.36 6.03
N PHE A 91 14.16 21.18 5.42
CA PHE A 91 13.03 20.28 5.66
C PHE A 91 13.01 19.77 7.10
N VAL A 92 14.12 19.23 7.60
CA VAL A 92 14.26 18.70 8.97
C VAL A 92 13.97 19.76 10.03
N GLN A 93 14.50 20.97 9.86
CA GLN A 93 14.28 22.09 10.78
C GLN A 93 12.80 22.49 10.83
N ARG A 94 12.13 22.55 9.68
CA ARG A 94 10.70 22.91 9.59
C ARG A 94 9.82 21.95 10.39
N VAL A 95 10.11 20.65 10.31
CA VAL A 95 9.34 19.60 11.00
C VAL A 95 9.90 19.25 12.39
N ARG A 96 10.87 20.02 12.90
CA ARG A 96 11.53 19.81 14.20
C ARG A 96 12.07 18.39 14.41
N ALA A 97 12.41 17.70 13.33
CA ALA A 97 12.98 16.37 13.40
C ALA A 97 14.49 16.43 13.67
N LYS A 98 15.11 15.28 13.94
CA LYS A 98 16.56 15.18 14.14
C LYS A 98 17.21 14.29 13.10
N VAL A 99 18.31 14.75 12.51
CA VAL A 99 19.22 13.89 11.76
C VAL A 99 20.01 13.08 12.77
N GLN A 100 19.85 11.77 12.73
CA GLN A 100 20.57 10.84 13.60
C GLN A 100 21.93 10.50 13.04
N ASP A 101 21.97 10.15 11.75
CA ASP A 101 23.19 9.73 11.08
C ASP A 101 23.13 9.96 9.57
N VAL A 102 24.31 10.10 8.96
CA VAL A 102 24.52 10.19 7.52
C VAL A 102 25.60 9.19 7.11
N GLN A 103 25.21 8.20 6.31
CA GLN A 103 26.09 7.11 5.91
C GLN A 103 26.11 6.94 4.40
N ARG A 104 27.03 6.13 3.89
CA ARG A 104 27.01 5.68 2.49
C ARG A 104 25.80 4.79 2.26
N ALA A 105 25.17 4.91 1.09
CA ALA A 105 24.05 4.04 0.75
C ALA A 105 24.45 2.57 0.63
N MET A 106 23.63 1.66 1.17
CA MET A 106 23.73 0.22 0.91
C MET A 106 22.53 -0.29 0.09
N PRO A 107 22.67 -1.42 -0.63
CA PRO A 107 21.61 -1.90 -1.52
C PRO A 107 20.26 -2.14 -0.82
N ALA A 108 20.28 -2.61 0.43
CA ALA A 108 19.06 -2.94 1.17
C ALA A 108 18.18 -1.71 1.46
N GLU A 109 18.78 -0.59 1.89
CA GLU A 109 18.01 0.62 2.17
C GLU A 109 17.58 1.32 0.89
N VAL A 110 18.41 1.27 -0.17
CA VAL A 110 18.00 1.75 -1.49
C VAL A 110 16.80 0.96 -2.00
N GLN A 111 16.81 -0.38 -1.87
CA GLN A 111 15.67 -1.21 -2.25
C GLN A 111 14.40 -0.84 -1.49
N MET A 112 14.50 -0.67 -0.17
CA MET A 112 13.37 -0.30 0.66
C MET A 112 12.79 1.07 0.27
N CYS A 113 13.66 2.08 0.16
CA CYS A 113 13.27 3.45 -0.23
C CYS A 113 12.71 3.50 -1.65
N LEU A 114 13.32 2.78 -2.59
CA LEU A 114 12.87 2.73 -3.97
C LEU A 114 11.50 2.05 -4.08
N THR A 115 11.30 0.92 -3.39
CA THR A 115 10.02 0.20 -3.37
C THR A 115 8.91 1.11 -2.85
N TYR A 116 9.13 1.79 -1.73
CA TYR A 116 8.14 2.73 -1.17
C TYR A 116 7.88 3.90 -2.14
N THR A 117 8.93 4.50 -2.69
CA THR A 117 8.85 5.63 -3.61
C THR A 117 8.06 5.28 -4.87
N LEU A 118 8.29 4.11 -5.45
CA LEU A 118 7.56 3.61 -6.62
C LEU A 118 6.07 3.52 -6.34
N ILE A 119 5.68 2.84 -5.27
CA ILE A 119 4.28 2.72 -4.86
C ILE A 119 3.67 4.09 -4.64
N ALA A 120 4.40 5.01 -3.99
CA ALA A 120 3.90 6.34 -3.68
C ALA A 120 3.67 7.20 -4.93
N ARG A 121 4.61 7.19 -5.89
CA ARG A 121 4.59 8.00 -7.12
C ARG A 121 3.67 7.44 -8.20
N LEU A 122 3.48 6.14 -8.25
CA LEU A 122 2.57 5.49 -9.20
C LEU A 122 1.09 5.74 -8.86
N ALA A 123 0.77 5.98 -7.59
CA ALA A 123 -0.57 6.41 -7.20
C ALA A 123 -0.87 7.84 -7.71
N PRO A 124 -2.10 8.12 -8.19
CA PRO A 124 -3.29 7.25 -8.16
C PRO A 124 -3.50 6.43 -9.43
N GLY A 125 -2.52 6.36 -10.35
CA GLY A 125 -2.61 5.56 -11.57
C GLY A 125 -2.55 4.07 -11.29
N TRP A 126 -1.70 3.67 -10.34
CA TRP A 126 -1.59 2.32 -9.82
C TRP A 126 -1.59 2.34 -8.29
N ASN A 127 -2.52 1.62 -7.68
CA ASN A 127 -2.86 1.76 -6.27
C ASN A 127 -2.60 0.48 -5.50
N LYS A 128 -1.90 0.58 -4.36
CA LYS A 128 -1.57 -0.58 -3.54
C LYS A 128 -2.81 -1.28 -3.00
N VAL A 129 -2.97 -2.58 -3.26
CA VAL A 129 -4.01 -3.46 -2.71
C VAL A 129 -3.33 -4.76 -2.29
N GLY A 130 -3.09 -4.93 -0.99
CA GLY A 130 -2.23 -6.00 -0.48
C GLY A 130 -0.84 -5.91 -1.12
N ASP A 131 -0.46 -6.96 -1.84
CA ASP A 131 0.82 -7.09 -2.55
C ASP A 131 0.75 -6.65 -4.03
N LEU A 132 -0.43 -6.21 -4.50
CA LEU A 132 -0.65 -5.77 -5.88
C LEU A 132 -0.72 -4.26 -6.00
N LEU A 133 -0.52 -3.75 -7.21
CA LEU A 133 -0.90 -2.43 -7.64
C LEU A 133 -2.05 -2.54 -8.64
N VAL A 134 -3.24 -2.05 -8.29
CA VAL A 134 -4.45 -2.08 -9.14
C VAL A 134 -4.56 -0.79 -9.93
N GLN A 135 -4.83 -0.90 -11.23
CA GLN A 135 -4.89 0.21 -12.16
C GLN A 135 -6.16 1.06 -12.00
N GLY A 136 -5.98 2.38 -12.02
CA GLY A 136 -7.05 3.37 -12.15
C GLY A 136 -7.37 4.13 -10.87
N ARG A 137 -7.75 5.40 -11.02
CA ARG A 137 -8.03 6.30 -9.88
C ARG A 137 -9.23 5.89 -9.04
N GLU A 138 -10.24 5.30 -9.70
CA GLU A 138 -11.53 4.92 -9.12
C GLU A 138 -11.64 3.41 -8.87
N PHE A 139 -10.51 2.69 -8.81
CA PHE A 139 -10.48 1.23 -8.74
C PHE A 139 -11.31 0.64 -7.57
N MET A 140 -11.47 1.40 -6.48
CA MET A 140 -12.19 0.98 -5.28
C MET A 140 -13.68 0.79 -5.48
N MET A 141 -14.28 1.53 -6.43
CA MET A 141 -15.73 1.51 -6.66
C MET A 141 -16.12 0.52 -7.76
N LYS A 142 -15.13 -0.03 -8.49
CA LYS A 142 -15.39 -0.93 -9.62
C LYS A 142 -15.74 -2.34 -9.15
N THR A 143 -16.79 -2.89 -9.74
CA THR A 143 -17.25 -4.29 -9.53
C THR A 143 -16.76 -5.25 -10.63
N CYS A 144 -16.27 -4.69 -11.75
CA CYS A 144 -15.81 -5.41 -12.93
C CYS A 144 -14.34 -5.85 -12.81
N LYS A 145 -13.84 -6.49 -13.89
CA LYS A 145 -12.42 -6.87 -14.01
C LYS A 145 -11.54 -5.62 -14.09
N GLN A 146 -10.39 -5.68 -13.43
CA GLN A 146 -9.42 -4.60 -13.36
C GLN A 146 -8.03 -5.15 -13.62
N ASN A 147 -7.19 -4.32 -14.24
CA ASN A 147 -5.79 -4.65 -14.44
C ASN A 147 -5.03 -4.45 -13.14
N ALA A 148 -4.08 -5.33 -12.85
CA ALA A 148 -3.21 -5.21 -11.71
C ALA A 148 -1.81 -5.73 -12.03
N VAL A 149 -0.83 -5.27 -11.28
CA VAL A 149 0.53 -5.81 -11.34
C VAL A 149 1.05 -6.17 -9.95
N GLY A 150 1.80 -7.26 -9.86
CA GLY A 150 2.71 -7.52 -8.76
C GLY A 150 4.06 -6.88 -9.08
N LEU A 151 4.63 -6.13 -8.13
CA LEU A 151 5.90 -5.44 -8.31
C LEU A 151 6.91 -5.95 -7.29
N GLN A 152 8.02 -6.50 -7.78
CA GLN A 152 9.17 -6.86 -6.94
C GLN A 152 10.38 -6.04 -7.37
N VAL A 153 11.05 -5.43 -6.40
CA VAL A 153 12.25 -4.63 -6.61
C VAL A 153 13.40 -5.33 -5.91
N ASN A 154 14.47 -5.58 -6.64
CA ASN A 154 15.71 -6.10 -6.10
C ASN A 154 16.85 -5.15 -6.45
N VAL A 155 17.67 -4.77 -5.47
CA VAL A 155 18.80 -3.87 -5.66
C VAL A 155 20.09 -4.59 -5.31
N THR A 156 21.05 -4.50 -6.22
CA THR A 156 22.43 -4.95 -6.03
C THR A 156 23.35 -3.72 -6.06
N ASP A 157 24.63 -3.91 -5.77
CA ASP A 157 25.68 -2.89 -5.92
C ASP A 157 25.81 -2.33 -7.34
N LYS A 158 25.43 -3.11 -8.36
CA LYS A 158 25.61 -2.76 -9.79
C LYS A 158 24.34 -2.34 -10.51
N GLN A 159 23.18 -2.84 -10.08
CA GLN A 159 21.93 -2.67 -10.83
C GLN A 159 20.70 -2.80 -9.95
N VAL A 160 19.61 -2.19 -10.41
CA VAL A 160 18.25 -2.46 -9.92
C VAL A 160 17.57 -3.39 -10.89
N CYS A 161 16.86 -4.37 -10.35
CA CYS A 161 16.02 -5.31 -11.07
C CYS A 161 14.57 -5.13 -10.62
N ILE A 162 13.66 -4.98 -11.58
CA ILE A 162 12.23 -4.91 -11.35
C ILE A 162 11.57 -6.10 -12.04
N ALA A 163 10.93 -6.96 -11.26
CA ALA A 163 10.04 -7.99 -11.78
C ALA A 163 8.60 -7.50 -11.70
N VAL A 164 7.87 -7.64 -12.80
CA VAL A 164 6.47 -7.25 -12.94
C VAL A 164 5.67 -8.47 -13.34
N ASP A 165 4.76 -8.87 -12.45
CA ASP A 165 3.77 -9.90 -12.74
C ASP A 165 2.45 -9.24 -13.13
N VAL A 166 1.89 -9.59 -14.28
CA VAL A 166 0.63 -8.98 -14.75
C VAL A 166 -0.56 -9.86 -14.41
N PHE A 167 -1.62 -9.24 -13.91
CA PHE A 167 -2.85 -9.90 -13.49
C PHE A 167 -4.10 -9.15 -13.98
N THR A 168 -5.19 -9.92 -14.13
CA THR A 168 -6.55 -9.37 -14.13
C THR A 168 -7.24 -9.80 -12.84
N VAL A 169 -7.80 -8.84 -12.12
CA VAL A 169 -8.41 -9.07 -10.80
C VAL A 169 -9.84 -8.54 -10.71
N ARG A 170 -10.62 -9.08 -9.79
CA ARG A 170 -11.88 -8.49 -9.33
C ARG A 170 -11.78 -8.23 -7.84
N LEU A 171 -12.29 -7.06 -7.45
CA LEU A 171 -12.26 -6.60 -6.07
C LEU A 171 -13.47 -5.69 -5.80
N PRO A 172 -14.71 -6.20 -5.94
CA PRO A 172 -15.92 -5.41 -5.77
C PRO A 172 -16.04 -4.90 -4.33
N PRO A 173 -16.44 -3.63 -4.11
CA PRO A 173 -16.86 -3.19 -2.78
C PRO A 173 -18.10 -4.02 -2.33
N PRO A 174 -18.19 -4.37 -1.04
CA PRO A 174 -19.29 -5.18 -0.53
C PRO A 174 -20.55 -4.34 -0.33
N THR A 175 -21.67 -5.03 -0.32
CA THR A 175 -22.98 -4.59 0.15
C THR A 175 -23.20 -5.05 1.60
N LEU A 176 -24.26 -4.58 2.25
CA LEU A 176 -24.58 -5.03 3.62
C LEU A 176 -25.06 -6.49 3.62
N GLU A 177 -25.68 -6.91 2.53
CA GLU A 177 -26.17 -8.26 2.28
C GLU A 177 -25.03 -9.28 2.24
N ASP A 178 -23.83 -8.90 1.74
CA ASP A 178 -22.65 -9.76 1.69
C ASP A 178 -22.17 -10.20 3.10
N PHE A 179 -22.60 -9.50 4.14
CA PHE A 179 -22.33 -9.84 5.54
C PHE A 179 -23.44 -10.67 6.20
N ASN A 180 -24.38 -11.20 5.40
CA ASN A 180 -25.55 -11.96 5.83
C ASN A 180 -26.44 -11.18 6.82
N ILE A 181 -26.57 -9.86 6.61
CA ILE A 181 -27.50 -9.02 7.37
C ILE A 181 -28.87 -9.11 6.72
N SER A 182 -29.91 -9.40 7.51
CA SER A 182 -31.27 -9.53 6.95
C SER A 182 -31.79 -8.21 6.35
N THR A 183 -32.56 -8.31 5.27
CA THR A 183 -33.16 -7.15 4.59
C THR A 183 -33.98 -6.26 5.53
N ALA A 184 -34.70 -6.84 6.50
CA ALA A 184 -35.47 -6.07 7.49
C ALA A 184 -34.57 -5.24 8.44
N VAL A 185 -33.38 -5.74 8.78
CA VAL A 185 -32.39 -4.96 9.55
C VAL A 185 -31.81 -3.84 8.69
N ILE A 186 -31.45 -4.14 7.44
CA ILE A 186 -30.92 -3.15 6.49
C ILE A 186 -31.91 -2.02 6.26
N GLN A 187 -33.19 -2.33 6.01
CA GLN A 187 -34.24 -1.32 5.80
C GLN A 187 -34.41 -0.40 7.01
N ARG A 188 -34.43 -0.95 8.23
CA ARG A 188 -34.48 -0.13 9.45
C ARG A 188 -33.25 0.74 9.63
N PHE A 189 -32.07 0.22 9.27
CA PHE A 189 -30.82 0.96 9.30
C PHE A 189 -30.80 2.13 8.31
N LEU A 190 -31.26 1.92 7.08
CA LEU A 190 -31.30 2.97 6.06
C LEU A 190 -32.40 4.03 6.30
N ALA A 191 -33.42 3.70 7.09
CA ALA A 191 -34.51 4.60 7.43
C ALA A 191 -34.17 5.63 8.52
N SER A 192 -33.05 5.46 9.24
CA SER A 192 -32.67 6.34 10.35
C SER A 192 -31.17 6.62 10.39
N ASP A 193 -30.80 7.91 10.39
CA ASP A 193 -29.40 8.35 10.39
C ASP A 193 -28.65 7.99 11.70
N PHE A 194 -29.37 7.67 12.77
CA PHE A 194 -28.78 7.27 14.05
C PHE A 194 -28.81 5.75 14.29
N ALA A 195 -29.37 4.98 13.35
CA ALA A 195 -29.42 3.53 13.49
C ALA A 195 -28.01 2.93 13.45
N THR A 196 -27.82 1.87 14.24
CA THR A 196 -26.58 1.08 14.26
C THR A 196 -26.95 -0.39 14.14
N ILE A 197 -26.25 -1.10 13.25
CA ILE A 197 -26.36 -2.57 13.16
C ILE A 197 -25.42 -3.16 14.20
N SER A 198 -26.01 -3.87 15.17
CA SER A 198 -25.28 -4.52 16.25
C SER A 198 -24.58 -5.80 15.76
N PRO A 199 -23.50 -6.24 16.43
CA PRO A 199 -22.76 -7.44 16.01
C PRO A 199 -23.64 -8.70 15.96
N ALA A 200 -24.68 -8.79 16.79
CA ALA A 200 -25.64 -9.90 16.79
C ALA A 200 -26.42 -10.04 15.47
N SER A 201 -26.57 -8.94 14.72
CA SER A 201 -27.28 -8.92 13.43
C SER A 201 -26.39 -9.20 12.22
N ILE A 202 -25.08 -9.41 12.44
CA ILE A 202 -24.08 -9.64 11.40
C ILE A 202 -23.59 -11.08 11.53
N SER A 203 -24.04 -11.96 10.64
CA SER A 203 -23.66 -13.39 10.70
C SER A 203 -22.28 -13.64 10.08
N SER A 204 -21.96 -12.97 8.96
CA SER A 204 -20.64 -13.03 8.34
C SER A 204 -19.85 -11.78 8.69
N ARG A 205 -19.08 -11.82 9.79
CA ARG A 205 -18.39 -10.64 10.32
C ARG A 205 -17.02 -10.36 9.71
N TRP A 206 -16.50 -11.24 8.86
CA TRP A 206 -15.14 -11.11 8.36
C TRP A 206 -15.09 -10.27 7.09
N CYS A 207 -14.15 -9.34 7.02
CA CYS A 207 -13.87 -8.55 5.84
C CYS A 207 -12.36 -8.33 5.65
N TYR A 208 -11.98 -7.80 4.50
CA TYR A 208 -10.62 -7.36 4.19
C TYR A 208 -10.59 -5.86 4.01
N VAL A 209 -9.58 -5.17 4.57
CA VAL A 209 -9.54 -3.70 4.63
C VAL A 209 -8.43 -3.12 3.77
N LEU A 210 -8.80 -2.22 2.83
CA LEU A 210 -7.84 -1.50 1.99
C LEU A 210 -6.97 -0.51 2.81
N PRO A 211 -5.75 -0.18 2.34
CA PRO A 211 -5.03 -0.79 1.22
C PRO A 211 -4.38 -2.12 1.59
N SER A 212 -4.25 -2.42 2.88
CA SER A 212 -3.45 -3.55 3.38
C SER A 212 -4.00 -4.92 3.05
N MET A 213 -5.30 -5.00 2.74
CA MET A 213 -6.06 -6.24 2.62
C MET A 213 -5.92 -7.14 3.86
N LYS A 214 -5.68 -6.56 5.04
CA LYS A 214 -5.70 -7.29 6.30
C LYS A 214 -7.13 -7.73 6.60
N LYS A 215 -7.27 -8.95 7.10
CA LYS A 215 -8.54 -9.50 7.55
C LYS A 215 -8.91 -8.87 8.91
N GLY A 216 -10.14 -8.38 9.03
CA GLY A 216 -10.69 -7.78 10.24
C GLY A 216 -12.12 -8.25 10.48
N GLU A 217 -12.59 -8.09 11.72
CA GLU A 217 -13.94 -8.44 12.14
C GLU A 217 -14.81 -7.18 12.25
N ILE A 218 -15.96 -7.16 11.58
CA ILE A 218 -16.97 -6.12 11.67
C ILE A 218 -17.71 -6.29 12.99
N VAL A 219 -17.57 -5.29 13.85
CA VAL A 219 -18.22 -5.24 15.16
C VAL A 219 -19.55 -4.51 15.06
N SER A 220 -19.63 -3.42 14.29
CA SER A 220 -20.88 -2.68 14.10
C SER A 220 -20.89 -1.88 12.80
N VAL A 221 -22.08 -1.53 12.31
CA VAL A 221 -22.27 -0.65 11.14
C VAL A 221 -23.09 0.58 11.56
N THR A 222 -22.67 1.77 11.14
CA THR A 222 -23.25 3.07 11.54
C THR A 222 -23.16 4.08 10.39
N HIS A 223 -23.94 5.16 10.44
CA HIS A 223 -23.82 6.31 9.53
C HIS A 223 -22.86 7.38 10.05
N ALA A 224 -22.40 7.28 11.30
CA ALA A 224 -21.52 8.26 11.93
C ALA A 224 -20.08 7.75 12.10
N LEU A 225 -19.10 8.65 11.98
CA LEU A 225 -17.72 8.39 12.39
C LEU A 225 -17.62 8.21 13.91
N LEU A 226 -16.57 7.54 14.38
CA LEU A 226 -16.34 7.40 15.83
C LEU A 226 -16.16 8.79 16.47
N PRO A 227 -16.86 9.10 17.59
CA PRO A 227 -16.81 10.42 18.23
C PRO A 227 -15.41 10.88 18.66
N LYS A 228 -14.48 9.93 18.90
CA LYS A 228 -13.09 10.18 19.31
C LYS A 228 -12.09 10.14 18.16
N SER A 229 -12.54 10.08 16.91
CA SER A 229 -11.64 10.03 15.76
C SER A 229 -11.13 11.42 15.38
N SER A 230 -9.89 11.51 14.93
CA SER A 230 -9.29 12.76 14.41
C SER A 230 -9.86 13.18 13.04
N LEU A 231 -10.75 12.38 12.44
CA LEU A 231 -11.43 12.70 11.19
C LEU A 231 -12.87 13.10 11.51
N GLN A 232 -13.16 14.40 11.45
CA GLN A 232 -14.49 14.91 11.80
C GLN A 232 -15.39 15.13 10.58
N SER A 233 -14.82 15.08 9.38
CA SER A 233 -15.57 15.29 8.13
C SER A 233 -15.14 14.31 7.02
N TYR A 234 -16.01 14.13 6.04
CA TYR A 234 -15.66 13.42 4.80
C TYR A 234 -14.44 14.05 4.11
N ASN A 235 -14.29 15.39 4.16
CA ASN A 235 -13.11 16.05 3.61
C ASN A 235 -11.82 15.63 4.31
N ASP A 236 -11.85 15.44 5.63
CA ASP A 236 -10.69 14.95 6.38
C ASP A 236 -10.36 13.51 6.01
N LEU A 237 -11.38 12.68 5.79
CA LEU A 237 -11.23 11.33 5.25
C LEU A 237 -10.57 11.34 3.86
N ARG A 238 -11.02 12.20 2.95
CA ARG A 238 -10.40 12.36 1.62
C ARG A 238 -8.93 12.74 1.73
N LYS A 239 -8.62 13.72 2.58
CA LYS A 239 -7.23 14.15 2.84
C LYS A 239 -6.41 12.99 3.42
N HIS A 240 -6.94 12.27 4.41
CA HIS A 240 -6.27 11.14 5.03
C HIS A 240 -5.91 10.07 3.99
N TRP A 241 -6.88 9.56 3.23
CA TRP A 241 -6.64 8.50 2.24
C TRP A 241 -5.70 8.94 1.12
N LYS A 242 -5.82 10.18 0.65
CA LYS A 242 -4.89 10.77 -0.34
C LYS A 242 -3.47 10.87 0.21
N ASN A 243 -3.33 11.38 1.43
CA ASN A 243 -2.03 11.69 2.00
C ASN A 243 -1.33 10.45 2.55
N MET A 244 -2.07 9.43 3.00
CA MET A 244 -1.52 8.19 3.55
C MET A 244 -1.26 7.12 2.49
N HIS A 245 -2.17 7.00 1.53
CA HIS A 245 -2.20 5.88 0.59
C HIS A 245 -2.17 6.30 -0.87
N GLY A 246 -2.33 7.60 -1.17
CA GLY A 246 -2.43 8.11 -2.54
C GLY A 246 -3.78 7.89 -3.19
N TYR A 247 -4.74 7.33 -2.46
CA TYR A 247 -6.06 6.99 -2.96
C TYR A 247 -6.89 8.25 -3.23
N ARG A 248 -7.70 8.23 -4.30
CA ARG A 248 -8.59 9.34 -4.67
C ARG A 248 -10.02 8.93 -4.40
N LEU A 249 -10.58 9.49 -3.33
CA LEU A 249 -11.99 9.35 -3.01
C LEU A 249 -12.85 10.31 -3.85
N PRO A 250 -14.13 9.97 -4.10
CA PRO A 250 -15.09 10.85 -4.76
C PRO A 250 -15.10 12.25 -4.16
N GLN A 251 -15.35 13.27 -4.99
CA GLN A 251 -15.28 14.66 -4.56
C GLN A 251 -16.42 15.03 -3.61
N GLU A 252 -17.61 14.55 -3.91
CA GLU A 252 -18.80 14.70 -3.08
C GLU A 252 -18.94 13.49 -2.17
N GLU A 253 -19.41 13.74 -0.95
CA GLU A 253 -19.88 12.66 -0.09
C GLU A 253 -21.10 12.05 -0.77
N GLN A 254 -21.12 10.72 -0.87
CA GLN A 254 -22.35 10.04 -1.26
C GLN A 254 -23.33 10.21 -0.10
N ASP A 255 -24.55 10.67 -0.38
CA ASP A 255 -25.58 10.81 0.64
C ASP A 255 -25.65 9.52 1.47
N ARG A 256 -25.38 9.66 2.78
CA ARG A 256 -25.36 8.58 3.78
C ARG A 256 -24.20 7.58 3.62
N THR A 257 -22.96 8.04 3.77
CA THR A 257 -21.79 7.16 3.90
C THR A 257 -21.98 6.16 5.03
N ILE A 258 -21.90 4.87 4.70
CA ILE A 258 -21.94 3.79 5.68
C ILE A 258 -20.53 3.53 6.22
N TYR A 259 -20.37 3.53 7.53
CA TYR A 259 -19.14 3.20 8.24
C TYR A 259 -19.26 1.87 8.98
N CYS A 260 -18.17 1.12 9.02
CA CYS A 260 -18.03 -0.13 9.74
C CYS A 260 -16.92 0.00 10.77
N HIS A 261 -17.19 -0.42 12.00
CA HIS A 261 -16.19 -0.52 13.06
C HIS A 261 -15.53 -1.89 12.99
N ILE A 262 -14.23 -1.88 12.71
CA ILE A 262 -13.43 -3.07 12.49
C ILE A 262 -12.51 -3.29 13.67
N ASN A 263 -12.51 -4.52 14.19
CA ASN A 263 -11.51 -5.01 15.10
C ASN A 263 -10.48 -5.87 14.34
N PHE A 264 -9.19 -5.60 14.56
CA PHE A 264 -8.12 -6.49 14.12
C PHE A 264 -7.60 -7.24 15.34
N LYS A 265 -7.92 -8.54 15.48
CA LYS A 265 -7.60 -9.33 16.69
C LYS A 265 -6.14 -9.23 17.14
N LEU A 266 -5.20 -9.13 16.20
CA LEU A 266 -3.77 -8.97 16.47
C LEU A 266 -3.36 -7.59 17.04
N LEU A 267 -4.28 -6.63 17.09
CA LEU A 267 -4.12 -5.29 17.65
C LEU A 267 -4.94 -5.10 18.94
N GLY A 268 -5.46 -6.18 19.53
CA GLY A 268 -6.26 -6.14 20.76
C GLY A 268 -7.71 -5.70 20.52
N GLU A 269 -8.32 -5.07 21.53
CA GLU A 269 -9.74 -4.67 21.53
C GLU A 269 -10.03 -3.36 20.78
N ARG A 270 -9.00 -2.74 20.22
CA ARG A 270 -9.12 -1.46 19.53
C ARG A 270 -10.02 -1.56 18.30
N LEU A 271 -10.93 -0.58 18.17
CA LEU A 271 -11.82 -0.44 17.01
C LEU A 271 -11.32 0.64 16.06
N PHE A 272 -11.54 0.42 14.77
CA PHE A 272 -11.19 1.35 13.71
C PHE A 272 -12.38 1.56 12.77
N SER A 273 -12.72 2.82 12.47
CA SER A 273 -13.84 3.14 11.56
C SER A 273 -13.40 3.19 10.11
N TYR A 274 -13.98 2.33 9.27
CA TYR A 274 -13.75 2.31 7.83
C TYR A 274 -15.05 2.51 7.07
N PRO A 275 -15.06 3.32 6.01
CA PRO A 275 -16.19 3.34 5.08
C PRO A 275 -16.41 1.97 4.45
N LEU A 276 -17.67 1.59 4.21
CA LEU A 276 -18.04 0.29 3.62
C LEU A 276 -17.33 0.01 2.30
N TRP A 277 -17.22 1.01 1.42
CA TRP A 277 -16.55 0.89 0.12
C TRP A 277 -15.04 0.61 0.22
N SER A 278 -14.43 0.80 1.39
CA SER A 278 -13.01 0.48 1.62
C SER A 278 -12.78 -0.97 2.08
N LEU A 279 -13.86 -1.70 2.36
CA LEU A 279 -13.85 -3.11 2.76
C LEU A 279 -14.01 -4.02 1.56
N ARG A 280 -13.74 -5.32 1.73
CA ARG A 280 -14.07 -6.40 0.79
C ARG A 280 -14.59 -7.61 1.55
N SER A 281 -15.67 -8.23 1.05
CA SER A 281 -16.19 -9.51 1.58
C SER A 281 -15.19 -10.64 1.36
N ASP A 282 -14.52 -10.61 0.21
CA ASP A 282 -13.63 -11.65 -0.27
C ASP A 282 -12.19 -11.13 -0.48
N PRO A 283 -11.19 -12.03 -0.46
CA PRO A 283 -9.85 -11.68 -0.91
C PRO A 283 -9.84 -11.30 -2.40
N VAL A 284 -8.72 -10.75 -2.88
CA VAL A 284 -8.53 -10.42 -4.31
C VAL A 284 -8.82 -11.65 -5.17
N GLN A 285 -9.75 -11.52 -6.11
CA GLN A 285 -10.13 -12.61 -7.02
C GLN A 285 -9.32 -12.49 -8.31
N PHE A 286 -8.52 -13.51 -8.63
CA PHE A 286 -7.71 -13.54 -9.85
C PHE A 286 -8.49 -14.16 -11.02
N VAL A 287 -8.38 -13.54 -12.19
CA VAL A 287 -9.08 -13.93 -13.42
C VAL A 287 -8.05 -14.35 -14.47
N GLY A 288 -8.18 -15.58 -15.00
CA GLY A 288 -7.17 -16.17 -15.89
C GLY A 288 -7.13 -15.66 -17.34
N ARG A 289 -7.94 -14.65 -17.72
CA ARG A 289 -7.92 -14.07 -19.07
C ARG A 289 -7.81 -12.55 -18.99
N GLY A 290 -6.77 -12.00 -19.60
CA GLY A 290 -6.49 -10.56 -19.68
C GLY A 290 -5.46 -10.22 -20.74
N ASP A 291 -5.42 -8.95 -21.13
CA ASP A 291 -4.40 -8.40 -22.04
C ASP A 291 -3.11 -8.12 -21.25
N HIS A 292 -2.28 -9.16 -21.07
CA HIS A 292 -1.04 -9.02 -20.31
C HIS A 292 -0.05 -8.04 -20.96
N GLY A 293 0.00 -8.02 -22.30
CA GLY A 293 0.92 -7.18 -23.06
C GLY A 293 0.58 -5.69 -22.97
N GLY A 294 -0.68 -5.34 -23.20
CA GLY A 294 -1.14 -3.95 -23.09
C GLY A 294 -1.02 -3.41 -21.66
N VAL A 295 -1.36 -4.22 -20.66
CA VAL A 295 -1.23 -3.83 -19.25
C VAL A 295 0.22 -3.60 -18.86
N LEU A 296 1.14 -4.48 -19.27
CA LEU A 296 2.57 -4.29 -19.04
C LEU A 296 3.07 -3.01 -19.70
N HIS A 297 2.72 -2.80 -20.97
CA HIS A 297 3.12 -1.61 -21.72
C HIS A 297 2.63 -0.31 -21.03
N THR A 298 1.36 -0.26 -20.60
CA THR A 298 0.82 0.88 -19.85
C THR A 298 1.55 1.08 -18.52
N PHE A 299 1.79 0.01 -17.77
CA PHE A 299 2.51 0.08 -16.49
C PHE A 299 3.91 0.66 -16.66
N LEU A 300 4.67 0.21 -17.66
CA LEU A 300 6.03 0.70 -17.91
C LEU A 300 6.05 2.15 -18.37
N GLY A 301 5.09 2.57 -19.20
CA GLY A 301 4.94 3.97 -19.58
C GLY A 301 4.65 4.87 -18.38
N ASP A 302 3.77 4.43 -17.49
CA ASP A 302 3.48 5.13 -16.24
C ASP A 302 4.70 5.14 -15.30
N LEU A 303 5.43 4.02 -15.18
CA LEU A 303 6.65 3.93 -14.39
C LEU A 303 7.70 4.93 -14.87
N HIS A 304 7.96 4.97 -16.18
CA HIS A 304 8.94 5.87 -16.77
C HIS A 304 8.56 7.34 -16.59
N SER A 305 7.28 7.70 -16.79
CA SER A 305 6.81 9.08 -16.63
C SER A 305 6.82 9.54 -15.16
N ARG A 306 6.56 8.65 -14.20
CA ARG A 306 6.51 8.96 -12.77
C ARG A 306 7.88 8.93 -12.09
N LEU A 307 8.85 8.26 -12.68
CA LEU A 307 10.20 8.14 -12.15
C LEU A 307 11.25 8.33 -13.27
N PRO A 308 11.38 9.54 -13.83
CA PRO A 308 12.35 9.80 -14.90
C PRO A 308 13.81 9.76 -14.42
N ALA A 309 14.03 9.93 -13.11
CA ALA A 309 15.35 9.96 -12.48
C ALA A 309 15.34 9.31 -11.10
N LEU A 310 16.47 8.70 -10.73
CA LEU A 310 16.76 8.13 -9.42
C LEU A 310 17.78 9.00 -8.71
N CYS A 311 17.40 9.64 -7.60
CA CYS A 311 18.27 10.54 -6.82
C CYS A 311 18.91 11.68 -7.63
N GLY A 312 18.22 12.16 -8.66
CA GLY A 312 18.71 13.21 -9.58
C GLY A 312 19.48 12.69 -10.79
N PHE A 313 19.68 11.38 -10.91
CA PHE A 313 20.36 10.76 -12.04
C PHE A 313 19.35 10.17 -13.03
N PRO A 314 19.52 10.38 -14.35
CA PRO A 314 18.60 9.85 -15.35
C PRO A 314 18.44 8.33 -15.24
N MET A 315 17.19 7.87 -15.24
CA MET A 315 16.86 6.45 -15.19
C MET A 315 16.86 5.87 -16.60
N ARG A 316 17.63 4.79 -16.84
CA ARG A 316 17.56 3.99 -18.07
C ARG A 316 16.97 2.63 -17.74
N LEU A 317 15.81 2.33 -18.32
CA LEU A 317 15.15 1.04 -18.24
C LEU A 317 15.52 0.21 -19.48
N THR A 318 15.72 -1.09 -19.32
CA THR A 318 15.86 -2.00 -20.47
C THR A 318 14.61 -1.93 -21.36
N SER A 319 14.82 -1.76 -22.67
CA SER A 319 13.75 -1.55 -23.65
C SER A 319 12.89 -2.79 -23.91
N SER A 320 13.43 -3.99 -23.65
CA SER A 320 12.74 -5.26 -23.84
C SER A 320 12.60 -6.00 -22.52
N PRO A 321 11.43 -6.59 -22.22
CA PRO A 321 11.26 -7.47 -21.08
C PRO A 321 12.14 -8.72 -21.25
N LEU A 322 12.86 -9.10 -20.20
CA LEU A 322 13.38 -10.46 -20.11
C LEU A 322 12.31 -11.33 -19.44
N TYR A 323 11.93 -12.41 -20.11
CA TYR A 323 10.97 -13.36 -19.55
C TYR A 323 11.70 -14.42 -18.76
N CYS A 324 11.16 -14.81 -17.60
CA CYS A 324 11.65 -15.98 -16.88
C CYS A 324 11.45 -17.21 -17.79
N THR A 325 12.54 -17.80 -18.28
CA THR A 325 12.47 -19.11 -18.91
C THR A 325 12.09 -20.14 -17.84
N PRO A 326 11.18 -21.08 -18.14
CA PRO A 326 10.68 -22.07 -17.17
C PRO A 326 11.75 -23.03 -16.61
N GLU A 327 13.00 -22.94 -17.04
CA GLU A 327 14.10 -23.78 -16.58
C GLU A 327 14.54 -23.44 -15.15
N LEU A 328 14.39 -22.18 -14.71
CA LEU A 328 14.85 -21.69 -13.39
C LEU A 328 13.86 -21.92 -12.24
N SER A 329 12.62 -22.33 -12.51
CA SER A 329 11.60 -22.59 -11.48
C SER A 329 11.63 -24.03 -10.92
N SER A 330 12.43 -24.92 -11.51
CA SER A 330 12.45 -26.34 -11.16
C SER A 330 13.28 -26.69 -9.91
N VAL A 331 14.14 -25.79 -9.42
CA VAL A 331 15.02 -26.06 -8.26
C VAL A 331 14.33 -25.76 -6.91
N ARG A 332 13.52 -24.70 -6.80
CA ARG A 332 12.89 -24.34 -5.50
C ARG A 332 11.63 -25.14 -5.16
N LEU A 333 11.01 -25.80 -6.14
CA LEU A 333 9.82 -26.63 -5.91
C LEU A 333 10.18 -28.08 -5.54
N ARG A 334 11.43 -28.53 -5.73
CA ARG A 334 11.83 -29.92 -5.42
C ARG A 334 12.29 -30.12 -3.98
N GLU A 335 12.79 -29.09 -3.30
CA GLU A 335 13.22 -29.20 -1.90
C GLU A 335 12.07 -29.11 -0.88
N ALA A 336 10.91 -28.57 -1.26
CA ALA A 336 9.73 -28.48 -0.39
C ALA A 336 8.87 -29.76 -0.36
N HIS A 337 9.22 -30.79 -1.15
CA HIS A 337 8.43 -32.03 -1.28
C HIS A 337 9.15 -33.29 -0.76
N SER A 338 10.31 -33.20 -0.08
CA SER A 338 10.97 -34.39 0.49
C SER A 338 10.94 -34.53 2.02
N SER A 339 10.42 -33.55 2.77
CA SER A 339 10.28 -33.67 4.22
C SER A 339 8.85 -34.04 4.61
N GLN A 340 8.60 -35.35 4.75
CA GLN A 340 7.43 -35.86 5.47
C GLN A 340 7.44 -35.35 6.93
N PRO A 341 6.28 -35.02 7.53
CA PRO A 341 6.21 -34.67 8.94
C PRO A 341 6.43 -35.93 9.80
N VAL A 342 7.41 -35.87 10.70
CA VAL A 342 7.63 -36.86 11.75
C VAL A 342 6.47 -36.77 12.75
N ASN A 343 5.66 -37.83 12.84
CA ASN A 343 4.66 -38.01 13.89
C ASN A 343 5.36 -38.19 15.24
N LEU A 344 5.09 -37.30 16.20
CA LEU A 344 5.45 -37.49 17.60
C LEU A 344 4.19 -37.91 18.38
N SER A 345 4.05 -39.22 18.56
CA SER A 345 3.17 -39.82 19.57
C SER A 345 3.88 -41.00 20.24
N SER A 346 3.86 -41.03 21.57
CA SER A 346 4.48 -41.99 22.53
C SER A 346 6.01 -41.86 22.66
N LYS A 347 6.61 -41.73 23.85
CA LYS A 347 6.25 -42.15 25.22
C LYS A 347 6.38 -41.03 26.25
#